data_AF-A0A7V3I614-F1
#
_entry.id   AF-A0A7V3I614-F1
#
_cell.length_a   1.000
_cell.length_b   1.000
_cell.length_c   1.000
_cell.angle_alpha   90.00
_cell.angle_beta   90.00
_cell.angle_gamma   90.00
#
_symmetry.space_group_name_H-M   'P 1'
#
loop_
_entity.id
_entity.type
_entity.pdbx_description
1 polymer ?
#
loop_
_entity_poly.entity_id
_entity_poly.type
_entity_poly.pdbx_seq_one_letter_code
_entity_poly.pdbx_strand_id
1 'polypeptide(L)'
;MLRGSDFYLMCTRHEVRFHGCRVDDSGNIHIWVDGGRGLYDEAILEPFALAKRLENFDPEELIIDLGPKIIKFYTGDDGDIDAGTEPFEWFTTEKLILDRSRNLPGLHGFEKYREFGTYDLLYVGIAKASDTFQRLFDGAHQARQKILSNEHPRRIGARVSDELTLFAFEVVPSVIRETGAGPDFDDETNWGLHLKGIVADAEKAFVHLLKPEYNVVQFVDYPRSSDGLYNANYQIYGFYVEENLTFKTGKHTLRGCSDYRHADILEVKGDTVRLRKAVD
;
A
#
# COMPACT_ATOMS: atom_id res chain seq x y z
N MET A 1 5.79 11.67 -3.19
CA MET A 1 5.67 10.20 -3.03
C MET A 1 5.87 9.45 -4.35
N LEU A 2 5.10 9.68 -5.43
CA LEU A 2 5.31 8.96 -6.72
C LEU A 2 6.64 9.30 -7.44
N ARG A 3 7.13 10.53 -7.30
CA ARG A 3 8.36 11.03 -7.96
C ARG A 3 9.69 10.63 -7.28
N GLY A 4 9.67 9.63 -6.40
CA GLY A 4 10.87 9.10 -5.73
C GLY A 4 10.79 7.61 -5.38
N SER A 5 9.74 6.93 -5.85
CA SER A 5 9.59 5.49 -5.68
C SER A 5 10.19 4.78 -6.89
N ASP A 6 11.10 3.85 -6.62
CA ASP A 6 11.71 2.99 -7.64
C ASP A 6 11.14 1.56 -7.62
N PHE A 7 10.21 1.25 -6.72
CA PHE A 7 9.57 -0.06 -6.58
C PHE A 7 8.06 0.08 -6.55
N TYR A 8 7.35 -0.67 -7.37
CA TYR A 8 5.89 -0.60 -7.44
C TYR A 8 5.24 -1.96 -7.67
N LEU A 9 4.00 -2.05 -7.20
CA LEU A 9 3.13 -3.21 -7.41
C LEU A 9 1.88 -2.79 -8.19
N MET A 10 1.46 -3.64 -9.12
CA MET A 10 0.12 -3.57 -9.69
C MET A 10 -0.71 -4.68 -9.07
N CYS A 11 -1.75 -4.25 -8.38
CA CYS A 11 -2.57 -5.10 -7.56
C CYS A 11 -4.02 -4.87 -7.92
N THR A 12 -4.86 -5.84 -7.64
CA THR A 12 -6.28 -5.70 -7.89
C THR A 12 -7.10 -6.31 -6.76
N ARG A 13 -8.29 -5.77 -6.54
CA ARG A 13 -9.24 -6.28 -5.56
C ARG A 13 -10.65 -5.96 -6.00
N HIS A 14 -11.64 -6.57 -5.37
CA HIS A 14 -13.01 -6.14 -5.60
C HIS A 14 -13.15 -4.65 -5.25
N GLU A 15 -13.88 -3.91 -6.07
CA GLU A 15 -14.06 -2.49 -5.89
C GLU A 15 -14.65 -2.21 -4.50
N VAL A 16 -13.95 -1.42 -3.69
CA VAL A 16 -14.41 -0.92 -2.39
C VAL A 16 -15.15 0.39 -2.59
N ARG A 17 -16.30 0.57 -1.93
CA ARG A 17 -17.12 1.79 -2.04
C ARG A 17 -17.69 2.19 -0.70
N PHE A 18 -17.87 3.50 -0.52
CA PHE A 18 -18.75 4.02 0.52
C PHE A 18 -20.21 3.79 0.09
N HIS A 19 -21.01 3.23 0.99
CA HIS A 19 -22.39 2.86 0.73
C HIS A 19 -23.39 3.84 1.37
N GLY A 20 -22.98 4.54 2.44
CA GLY A 20 -23.82 5.50 3.15
C GLY A 20 -23.08 6.13 4.32
N CYS A 21 -23.64 7.20 4.86
CA CYS A 21 -23.21 7.77 6.12
C CYS A 21 -24.39 8.22 6.97
N ARG A 22 -24.18 8.32 8.29
CA ARG A 22 -25.13 8.86 9.26
C ARG A 22 -24.37 9.57 10.37
N VAL A 23 -24.88 10.70 10.84
CA VAL A 23 -24.41 11.36 12.05
C VAL A 23 -25.27 10.92 13.24
N ASP A 24 -24.65 10.52 14.35
CA ASP A 24 -25.36 10.18 15.59
C ASP A 24 -25.59 11.42 16.48
N ASP A 25 -26.35 11.25 17.56
CA ASP A 25 -26.66 12.35 18.50
C ASP A 25 -25.42 12.91 19.23
N SER A 26 -24.30 12.19 19.20
CA SER A 26 -23.02 12.63 19.76
C SER A 26 -22.14 13.36 18.73
N GLY A 27 -22.61 13.50 17.49
CA GLY A 27 -21.87 14.10 16.39
C GLY A 27 -20.88 13.15 15.70
N ASN A 28 -20.89 11.86 16.02
CA ASN A 28 -20.03 10.89 15.35
C ASN A 28 -20.59 10.52 13.98
N ILE A 29 -19.68 10.33 13.02
CA ILE A 29 -20.05 10.00 11.64
C ILE A 29 -19.83 8.51 11.43
N HIS A 30 -20.93 7.78 11.27
CA HIS A 30 -20.94 6.39 10.84
C HIS A 30 -20.85 6.33 9.32
N ILE A 31 -19.92 5.53 8.79
CA ILE A 31 -19.68 5.35 7.37
C ILE A 31 -19.68 3.86 7.06
N TRP A 32 -20.58 3.44 6.18
CA TRP A 32 -20.65 2.05 5.76
C TRP A 32 -19.81 1.80 4.51
N VAL A 33 -19.00 0.75 4.55
CA VAL A 33 -18.05 0.40 3.49
C VAL A 33 -18.37 -0.98 2.95
N ASP A 34 -18.56 -1.07 1.64
CA ASP A 34 -18.77 -2.33 0.91
C ASP A 34 -17.50 -2.67 0.12
N GLY A 35 -16.92 -3.84 0.42
CA GLY A 35 -15.75 -4.38 -0.28
C GLY A 35 -16.11 -5.49 -1.28
N GLY A 36 -17.40 -5.77 -1.46
CA GLY A 36 -17.92 -6.83 -2.30
C GLY A 36 -17.82 -8.22 -1.70
N ARG A 37 -18.49 -9.18 -2.35
CA ARG A 37 -18.51 -10.60 -1.93
C ARG A 37 -18.91 -10.80 -0.46
N GLY A 38 -19.78 -9.94 0.07
CA GLY A 38 -20.22 -9.98 1.47
C GLY A 38 -19.25 -9.35 2.47
N LEU A 39 -18.14 -8.77 2.01
CA LEU A 39 -17.26 -7.97 2.86
C LEU A 39 -17.90 -6.60 3.07
N TYR A 40 -18.45 -6.41 4.27
CA TYR A 40 -19.07 -5.17 4.71
C TYR A 40 -18.66 -4.86 6.13
N ASP A 41 -18.43 -3.57 6.40
CA ASP A 41 -18.02 -3.07 7.70
C ASP A 41 -18.36 -1.58 7.86
N GLU A 42 -18.26 -1.09 9.09
CA GLU A 42 -18.61 0.28 9.48
C GLU A 42 -17.41 0.98 10.09
N ALA A 43 -17.03 2.13 9.54
CA ALA A 43 -16.10 3.05 10.15
C ALA A 43 -16.86 4.13 10.93
N ILE A 44 -16.35 4.50 12.09
CA ILE A 44 -16.88 5.58 12.92
C ILE A 44 -15.82 6.66 13.02
N LEU A 45 -16.15 7.87 12.58
CA LEU A 45 -15.30 9.05 12.74
C LEU A 45 -15.81 9.90 13.89
N GLU A 46 -14.90 10.33 14.75
CA GLU A 46 -15.12 11.37 15.76
C GLU A 46 -14.59 12.70 15.20
N PRO A 47 -15.47 13.58 14.67
CA PRO A 47 -15.01 14.78 13.98
C PRO A 47 -14.16 15.66 14.86
N PHE A 48 -14.51 15.83 16.14
CA PHE A 48 -13.71 16.61 17.10
C PHE A 48 -12.29 16.09 17.29
N ALA A 49 -12.09 14.76 17.29
CA ALA A 49 -10.77 14.17 17.46
C ALA A 49 -9.89 14.37 16.21
N LEU A 50 -10.51 14.32 15.02
CA LEU A 50 -9.85 14.58 13.74
C LEU A 50 -9.60 16.08 13.52
N ALA A 51 -10.58 16.90 13.91
CA ALA A 51 -10.63 18.35 13.80
C ALA A 51 -9.96 19.07 14.98
N LYS A 52 -9.13 18.40 15.80
CA LYS A 52 -8.30 19.06 16.83
C LYS A 52 -7.44 20.22 16.30
N ARG A 53 -7.35 20.37 14.98
CA ARG A 53 -6.66 21.44 14.25
C ARG A 53 -7.56 22.63 13.88
N LEU A 54 -8.87 22.50 14.02
CA LEU A 54 -9.86 23.56 13.77
C LEU A 54 -10.23 24.20 15.11
N GLU A 55 -9.97 25.49 15.25
CA GLU A 55 -10.50 26.26 16.37
C GLU A 55 -12.02 26.42 16.15
N ASN A 56 -12.84 26.10 17.16
CA ASN A 56 -14.30 26.29 17.19
C ASN A 56 -15.12 25.43 16.21
N PHE A 57 -14.83 24.13 16.07
CA PHE A 57 -15.71 23.21 15.31
C PHE A 57 -17.12 23.12 15.94
N ASP A 58 -18.14 23.46 15.16
CA ASP A 58 -19.55 23.24 15.48
C ASP A 58 -20.09 22.03 14.68
N PRO A 59 -20.53 20.94 15.35
CA PRO A 59 -21.18 19.82 14.68
C PRO A 59 -22.42 20.18 13.87
N GLU A 60 -23.12 21.27 14.22
CA GLU A 60 -24.31 21.72 13.48
C GLU A 60 -23.96 22.30 12.11
N GLU A 61 -22.71 22.76 11.93
CA GLU A 61 -22.17 23.29 10.66
C GLU A 61 -21.44 22.20 9.83
N LEU A 62 -21.54 20.93 10.23
CA LEU A 62 -20.88 19.83 9.53
C LEU A 62 -21.63 19.50 8.23
N ILE A 63 -20.94 19.68 7.10
CA ILE A 63 -21.44 19.26 5.79
C ILE A 63 -20.64 18.06 5.28
N ILE A 64 -21.36 17.04 4.80
CA ILE A 64 -20.79 15.78 4.32
C ILE A 64 -21.08 15.62 2.82
N ASP A 65 -20.03 15.66 2.00
CA ASP A 65 -20.10 15.29 0.58
C ASP A 65 -19.76 13.79 0.44
N LEU A 66 -20.80 12.96 0.32
CA LEU A 66 -20.67 11.52 0.18
C LEU A 66 -20.60 11.12 -1.30
N GLY A 67 -19.38 10.79 -1.75
CA GLY A 67 -19.15 10.06 -2.98
C GLY A 67 -18.91 8.56 -2.76
N PRO A 68 -19.04 7.73 -3.80
CA PRO A 68 -18.81 6.28 -3.67
C PRO A 68 -17.35 5.89 -3.44
N LYS A 69 -16.39 6.78 -3.72
CA LYS A 69 -14.94 6.53 -3.62
C LYS A 69 -14.20 7.55 -2.76
N ILE A 70 -14.84 8.68 -2.50
CA ILE A 70 -14.32 9.76 -1.68
C ILE A 70 -15.47 10.30 -0.85
N ILE A 71 -15.22 10.51 0.43
CA ILE A 71 -16.09 11.26 1.33
C ILE A 71 -15.29 12.48 1.81
N LYS A 72 -15.93 13.64 1.85
CA LYS A 72 -15.30 14.90 2.27
C LYS A 72 -16.14 15.57 3.35
N PHE A 73 -15.45 16.23 4.27
CA PHE A 73 -16.04 16.93 5.39
C PHE A 73 -15.66 18.40 5.35
N TYR A 74 -16.68 19.23 5.52
CA TYR A 74 -16.59 20.68 5.50
C TYR A 74 -17.25 21.25 6.76
N THR A 75 -16.87 22.48 7.09
CA THR A 75 -17.54 23.30 8.11
C THR A 75 -18.13 24.53 7.43
N GLY A 76 -19.41 24.80 7.65
CA GLY A 76 -20.07 26.03 7.21
C GLY A 76 -21.57 25.87 7.02
N ASP A 77 -22.22 26.93 6.57
CA ASP A 77 -23.63 26.90 6.18
C ASP A 77 -23.81 26.20 4.83
N ASP A 78 -24.91 25.46 4.66
CA ASP A 78 -25.24 24.56 3.52
C ASP A 78 -25.25 25.26 2.11
N GLY A 79 -24.93 26.56 2.06
CA GLY A 79 -24.81 27.40 0.86
C GLY A 79 -23.39 27.93 0.56
N ASP A 80 -22.40 27.71 1.42
CA ASP A 80 -21.06 28.32 1.34
C ASP A 80 -19.97 27.41 0.74
N ILE A 81 -20.31 26.18 0.36
CA ILE A 81 -19.37 25.27 -0.32
C ILE A 81 -19.37 25.56 -1.81
N ASP A 82 -18.37 26.32 -2.27
CA ASP A 82 -18.09 26.53 -3.68
C ASP A 82 -17.00 25.55 -4.17
N ALA A 83 -16.63 25.65 -5.46
CA ALA A 83 -15.62 24.78 -6.07
C ALA A 83 -14.19 24.98 -5.49
N GLY A 84 -13.96 26.07 -4.74
CA GLY A 84 -12.69 26.41 -4.11
C GLY A 84 -12.63 26.10 -2.61
N THR A 85 -13.77 25.82 -1.96
CA THR A 85 -13.80 25.44 -0.55
C THR A 85 -13.02 24.14 -0.32
N GLU A 86 -12.00 24.20 0.54
CA GLU A 86 -11.19 23.03 0.90
C GLU A 86 -11.86 22.24 2.03
N PRO A 87 -12.02 20.91 1.90
CA PRO A 87 -12.49 20.09 3.01
C PRO A 87 -11.45 20.07 4.13
N PHE A 88 -11.89 20.15 5.37
CA PHE A 88 -10.99 20.05 6.51
C PHE A 88 -10.44 18.62 6.68
N GLU A 89 -11.21 17.62 6.25
CA GLU A 89 -10.80 16.22 6.20
C GLU A 89 -11.53 15.50 5.05
N TRP A 90 -10.87 14.50 4.47
CA TRP A 90 -11.46 13.65 3.44
C TRP A 90 -10.86 12.25 3.48
N PHE A 91 -11.63 11.27 3.03
CA PHE A 91 -11.16 9.90 2.90
C PHE A 91 -11.48 9.35 1.53
N THR A 92 -10.48 8.80 0.87
CA THR A 92 -10.71 7.76 -0.13
C THR A 92 -10.88 6.41 0.56
N THR A 93 -11.41 5.43 -0.16
CA THR A 93 -11.50 4.05 0.34
C THR A 93 -10.13 3.49 0.75
N GLU A 94 -9.06 3.86 0.05
CA GLU A 94 -7.68 3.47 0.36
C GLU A 94 -7.13 4.22 1.58
N LYS A 95 -7.37 5.54 1.69
CA LYS A 95 -6.96 6.33 2.86
C LYS A 95 -7.61 5.80 4.12
N LEU A 96 -8.91 5.48 4.10
CA LEU A 96 -9.61 4.92 5.25
C LEU A 96 -8.97 3.61 5.76
N ILE A 97 -8.61 2.71 4.84
CA ILE A 97 -7.96 1.43 5.20
C ILE A 97 -6.60 1.68 5.84
N LEU A 98 -5.77 2.54 5.23
CA LEU A 98 -4.44 2.84 5.74
C LEU A 98 -4.51 3.54 7.10
N ASP A 99 -5.34 4.57 7.21
CA ASP A 99 -5.50 5.37 8.43
C ASP A 99 -6.05 4.50 9.57
N ARG A 100 -7.04 3.65 9.30
CA ARG A 100 -7.54 2.70 10.31
C ARG A 100 -6.43 1.75 10.76
N SER A 101 -5.66 1.24 9.81
CA SER A 101 -4.59 0.28 10.09
C SER A 101 -3.44 0.87 10.88
N ARG A 102 -3.27 2.20 10.82
CA ARG A 102 -2.29 2.98 11.58
C ARG A 102 -2.85 3.53 12.89
N ASN A 103 -4.08 3.17 13.24
CA ASN A 103 -4.81 3.66 14.42
C ASN A 103 -4.90 5.20 14.46
N LEU A 104 -5.31 5.82 13.35
CA LEU A 104 -5.60 7.25 13.30
C LEU A 104 -6.54 7.63 14.47
N PRO A 105 -6.16 8.59 15.35
CA PRO A 105 -7.03 9.02 16.43
C PRO A 105 -8.36 9.58 15.91
N GLY A 106 -9.47 9.18 16.52
CA GLY A 106 -10.81 9.56 16.07
C GLY A 106 -11.38 8.70 14.94
N LEU A 107 -10.69 7.64 14.51
CA LEU A 107 -11.22 6.64 13.60
C LEU A 107 -11.36 5.30 14.32
N HIS A 108 -12.60 4.85 14.50
CA HIS A 108 -13.00 3.66 15.23
C HIS A 108 -13.81 2.70 14.34
N GLY A 109 -14.10 1.50 14.86
CA GLY A 109 -14.75 0.44 14.09
C GLY A 109 -13.86 -0.05 12.94
N PHE A 110 -14.45 -0.43 11.82
CA PHE A 110 -13.78 -0.89 10.61
C PHE A 110 -12.76 -2.00 10.90
N GLU A 111 -13.15 -2.96 11.73
CA GLU A 111 -12.30 -4.02 12.28
C GLU A 111 -11.79 -4.99 11.20
N LYS A 112 -12.49 -5.09 10.07
CA LYS A 112 -12.08 -5.90 8.91
C LYS A 112 -11.11 -5.16 8.00
N TYR A 113 -10.51 -4.03 8.40
CA TYR A 113 -9.60 -3.24 7.57
C TYR A 113 -8.49 -4.07 6.89
N ARG A 114 -8.00 -5.15 7.51
CA ARG A 114 -7.04 -6.08 6.88
C ARG A 114 -7.63 -6.89 5.73
N GLU A 115 -8.89 -7.31 5.84
CA GLU A 115 -9.61 -7.99 4.75
C GLU A 115 -9.84 -7.03 3.58
N PHE A 116 -10.23 -5.79 3.87
CA PHE A 116 -10.29 -4.73 2.86
C PHE A 116 -8.91 -4.46 2.26
N GLY A 117 -7.85 -4.42 3.07
CA GLY A 117 -6.46 -4.24 2.67
C GLY A 117 -5.80 -5.45 2.00
N THR A 118 -6.59 -6.42 1.53
CA THR A 118 -6.10 -7.60 0.81
C THR A 118 -6.25 -7.42 -0.69
N TYR A 119 -5.17 -7.65 -1.43
CA TYR A 119 -5.11 -7.48 -2.87
C TYR A 119 -4.51 -8.70 -3.57
N ASP A 120 -5.00 -9.01 -4.76
CA ASP A 120 -4.35 -9.94 -5.66
C ASP A 120 -3.21 -9.20 -6.39
N LEU A 121 -1.99 -9.68 -6.20
CA LEU A 121 -0.77 -9.15 -6.78
C LEU A 121 -0.59 -9.69 -8.20
N LEU A 122 -0.70 -8.80 -9.19
CA LEU A 122 -0.60 -9.15 -10.60
C LEU A 122 0.81 -8.94 -11.15
N TYR A 123 1.49 -7.87 -10.68
CA TYR A 123 2.79 -7.48 -11.19
C TYR A 123 3.63 -6.78 -10.13
N VAL A 124 4.93 -7.08 -10.13
CA VAL A 124 5.97 -6.37 -9.38
C VAL A 124 6.93 -5.75 -10.39
N GLY A 125 7.33 -4.50 -10.20
CA GLY A 125 8.35 -3.90 -11.05
C GLY A 125 9.11 -2.79 -10.37
N ILE A 126 10.20 -2.40 -11.03
CA ILE A 126 11.04 -1.28 -10.61
C ILE A 126 11.23 -0.23 -11.70
N ALA A 127 11.59 0.98 -11.29
CA ALA A 127 11.90 2.08 -12.18
C ALA A 127 13.43 2.26 -12.25
N LYS A 128 14.06 1.80 -13.34
CA LYS A 128 15.54 1.71 -13.45
C LYS A 128 16.23 3.03 -13.85
N ALA A 129 15.57 3.89 -14.62
CA ALA A 129 16.16 5.08 -15.25
C ALA A 129 15.31 6.37 -15.09
N SER A 130 14.07 6.23 -14.63
CA SER A 130 13.09 7.28 -14.38
C SER A 130 12.34 6.94 -13.10
N ASP A 131 11.55 7.85 -12.54
CA ASP A 131 10.66 7.52 -11.43
C ASP A 131 9.50 6.59 -11.87
N THR A 132 8.81 5.98 -10.89
CA THR A 132 7.62 5.15 -11.12
C THR A 132 6.54 5.90 -11.90
N PHE A 133 6.41 7.21 -11.70
CA PHE A 133 5.41 8.03 -12.39
C PHE A 133 5.64 8.06 -13.91
N GLN A 134 6.83 8.46 -14.36
CA GLN A 134 7.18 8.51 -15.78
C GLN A 134 7.08 7.13 -16.43
N ARG A 135 7.49 6.08 -15.72
CA ARG A 135 7.44 4.71 -16.26
C ARG A 135 6.01 4.18 -16.44
N LEU A 136 5.11 4.51 -15.53
CA LEU A 136 3.74 3.97 -15.52
C LEU A 136 2.74 4.82 -16.31
N PHE A 137 2.95 6.13 -16.35
CA PHE A 137 1.99 7.09 -16.90
C PHE A 137 2.46 7.74 -18.20
N ASP A 138 3.75 8.07 -18.35
CA ASP A 138 4.28 8.69 -19.57
C ASP A 138 4.68 7.65 -20.64
N GLY A 139 5.04 6.44 -20.20
CA GLY A 139 5.30 5.29 -21.06
C GLY A 139 4.11 4.34 -21.19
N ALA A 140 3.90 3.75 -22.37
CA ALA A 140 2.98 2.64 -22.57
C ALA A 140 3.49 1.38 -21.84
N HIS A 141 3.27 1.31 -20.52
CA HIS A 141 3.74 0.17 -19.71
C HIS A 141 3.00 -1.11 -20.14
N GLN A 142 3.69 -1.98 -20.88
CA GLN A 142 3.10 -3.16 -21.51
C GLN A 142 2.36 -4.08 -20.53
N ALA A 143 2.88 -4.24 -19.30
CA ALA A 143 2.20 -5.05 -18.29
C ALA A 143 0.86 -4.43 -17.86
N ARG A 144 0.78 -3.10 -17.73
CA ARG A 144 -0.46 -2.40 -17.37
C ARG A 144 -1.50 -2.54 -18.48
N GLN A 145 -1.07 -2.39 -19.73
CA GLN A 145 -1.97 -2.59 -20.88
C GLN A 145 -2.48 -4.03 -20.96
N LYS A 146 -1.61 -5.03 -20.74
CA LYS A 146 -2.02 -6.44 -20.68
C LYS A 146 -3.03 -6.71 -19.57
N ILE A 147 -2.81 -6.15 -18.37
CA ILE A 147 -3.75 -6.26 -17.25
C ILE A 147 -5.10 -5.65 -17.64
N LEU A 148 -5.11 -4.40 -18.12
CA LEU A 148 -6.34 -3.70 -18.49
C LEU A 148 -7.11 -4.39 -19.64
N SER A 149 -6.41 -5.12 -20.52
CA SER A 149 -7.02 -5.83 -21.65
C SER A 149 -7.47 -7.25 -21.32
N ASN A 150 -6.81 -7.93 -20.38
CA ASN A 150 -7.01 -9.37 -20.15
C ASN A 150 -7.71 -9.69 -18.82
N GLU A 151 -7.64 -8.81 -17.82
CA GLU A 151 -8.36 -9.00 -16.56
C GLU A 151 -9.87 -8.79 -16.74
N HIS A 152 -10.64 -9.39 -15.83
CA HIS A 152 -12.08 -9.18 -15.74
C HIS A 152 -12.42 -8.40 -14.46
N PRO A 153 -13.30 -7.38 -14.54
CA PRO A 153 -13.75 -6.68 -13.34
C PRO A 153 -14.48 -7.68 -12.43
N ARG A 154 -14.15 -7.68 -11.13
CA ARG A 154 -14.77 -8.56 -10.14
C ARG A 154 -16.19 -8.11 -9.83
N ARG A 155 -16.44 -6.80 -9.82
CA ARG A 155 -17.77 -6.22 -9.62
C ARG A 155 -18.51 -6.08 -10.94
N ILE A 156 -19.77 -6.50 -10.95
CA ILE A 156 -20.67 -6.29 -12.09
C ILE A 156 -20.82 -4.78 -12.35
N GLY A 157 -20.56 -4.37 -13.58
CA GLY A 157 -20.65 -2.97 -14.02
C GLY A 157 -19.42 -2.10 -13.72
N ALA A 158 -18.40 -2.63 -13.05
CA ALA A 158 -17.12 -1.93 -12.89
C ALA A 158 -16.21 -2.11 -14.11
N ARG A 159 -15.22 -1.22 -14.24
CA ARG A 159 -14.08 -1.41 -15.16
C ARG A 159 -12.92 -2.01 -14.39
N VAL A 160 -12.03 -2.73 -15.08
CA VAL A 160 -10.76 -3.20 -14.49
C VAL A 160 -9.96 -2.03 -13.90
N SER A 161 -10.02 -0.86 -14.53
CA SER A 161 -9.38 0.36 -14.03
C SER A 161 -9.87 0.80 -12.65
N ASP A 162 -11.12 0.49 -12.28
CA ASP A 162 -11.72 0.89 -11.01
C ASP A 162 -11.28 -0.03 -9.86
N GLU A 163 -10.70 -1.19 -10.21
CA GLU A 163 -10.23 -2.26 -9.32
C GLU A 163 -8.71 -2.43 -9.33
N LEU A 164 -8.01 -1.75 -10.24
CA LEU A 164 -6.55 -1.77 -10.36
C LEU A 164 -5.94 -0.71 -9.45
N THR A 165 -5.22 -1.15 -8.42
CA THR A 165 -4.48 -0.28 -7.50
C THR A 165 -2.99 -0.33 -7.82
N LEU A 166 -2.39 0.85 -7.93
CA LEU A 166 -0.94 1.01 -8.07
C LEU A 166 -0.34 1.41 -6.73
N PHE A 167 0.51 0.54 -6.19
CA PHE A 167 1.29 0.85 -5.00
C PHE A 167 2.69 1.28 -5.41
N ALA A 168 3.09 2.47 -5.01
CA ALA A 168 4.45 2.96 -5.16
C ALA A 168 5.12 2.94 -3.79
N PHE A 169 6.15 2.12 -3.64
CA PHE A 169 6.88 1.94 -2.39
C PHE A 169 8.23 2.64 -2.44
N GLU A 170 8.62 3.15 -1.29
CA GLU A 170 10.01 3.51 -1.00
C GLU A 170 10.69 2.34 -0.31
N VAL A 171 11.94 2.07 -0.69
CA VAL A 171 12.75 1.06 -0.02
C VAL A 171 13.56 1.76 1.06
N VAL A 172 13.26 1.43 2.32
CA VAL A 172 13.95 1.98 3.49
C VAL A 172 14.93 0.92 4.02
N PRO A 173 16.23 1.04 3.77
CA PRO A 173 17.21 0.08 4.26
C PRO A 173 17.37 0.19 5.77
N SER A 174 17.22 -0.93 6.47
CA SER A 174 17.51 -1.05 7.91
C SER A 174 18.61 -2.10 8.11
N VAL A 175 19.70 -1.72 8.78
CA VAL A 175 20.82 -2.62 9.08
C VAL A 175 20.85 -2.91 10.58
N ILE A 176 20.64 -4.17 10.95
CA ILE A 176 20.84 -4.66 12.32
C ILE A 176 22.22 -5.31 12.36
N ARG A 177 23.17 -4.71 13.10
CA ARG A 177 24.47 -5.32 13.37
C ARG A 177 24.44 -5.96 14.75
N GLU A 178 24.69 -7.26 14.83
CA GLU A 178 25.20 -7.84 16.08
C GLU A 178 26.67 -7.40 16.19
N THR A 179 27.02 -6.73 17.28
CA THR A 179 28.38 -6.24 17.54
C THR A 179 29.35 -7.41 17.67
N GLY A 180 29.98 -7.75 16.55
CA GLY A 180 31.21 -8.53 16.45
C GLY A 180 32.20 -7.77 15.55
N ALA A 181 33.48 -8.14 15.61
CA ALA A 181 34.62 -7.48 14.93
C ALA A 181 34.59 -7.58 13.38
N GLY A 182 33.48 -7.21 12.76
CA GLY A 182 33.34 -7.04 11.32
C GLY A 182 33.75 -5.62 10.90
N PRO A 183 34.13 -5.43 9.63
CA PRO A 183 34.60 -4.15 9.12
C PRO A 183 33.52 -3.06 9.27
N ASP A 184 33.95 -1.89 9.71
CA ASP A 184 33.12 -0.69 9.72
C ASP A 184 32.73 -0.34 8.27
N PHE A 185 31.43 -0.29 7.98
CA PHE A 185 30.97 0.40 6.77
C PHE A 185 31.09 1.90 7.03
N ASP A 186 32.26 2.44 6.73
CA ASP A 186 32.56 3.86 6.75
C ASP A 186 32.58 4.33 5.30
N ASP A 187 31.40 4.52 4.70
CA ASP A 187 31.29 5.21 3.40
C ASP A 187 29.84 5.67 3.14
N GLU A 188 29.48 6.82 3.71
CA GLU A 188 28.23 7.56 3.40
C GLU A 188 28.13 7.93 1.90
N THR A 189 29.25 7.90 1.19
CA THR A 189 29.41 8.33 -0.20
C THR A 189 28.78 7.38 -1.24
N ASN A 190 28.43 6.14 -0.88
CA ASN A 190 28.01 5.11 -1.85
C ASN A 190 26.53 4.68 -1.74
N TRP A 191 25.76 5.33 -0.85
CA TRP A 191 24.40 4.91 -0.49
C TRP A 191 23.42 4.83 -1.68
N GLY A 192 23.54 5.74 -2.66
CA GLY A 192 22.67 5.80 -3.83
C GLY A 192 22.87 4.63 -4.82
N LEU A 193 24.10 4.13 -4.98
CA LEU A 193 24.37 2.94 -5.80
C LEU A 193 23.92 1.66 -5.07
N HIS A 194 24.06 1.63 -3.75
CA HIS A 194 23.54 0.55 -2.92
C HIS A 194 22.01 0.46 -2.99
N LEU A 195 21.29 1.58 -2.93
CA LEU A 195 19.82 1.60 -2.96
C LEU A 195 19.26 0.97 -4.24
N LYS A 196 19.85 1.24 -5.41
CA LYS A 196 19.43 0.61 -6.67
C LYS A 196 19.63 -0.90 -6.66
N GLY A 197 20.72 -1.37 -6.07
CA GLY A 197 20.97 -2.81 -5.86
C GLY A 197 19.93 -3.43 -4.94
N ILE A 198 19.57 -2.76 -3.83
CA ILE A 198 18.54 -3.22 -2.90
C ILE A 198 17.17 -3.29 -3.57
N VAL A 199 16.78 -2.25 -4.32
CA VAL A 199 15.52 -2.20 -5.08
C VAL A 199 15.46 -3.33 -6.12
N ALA A 200 16.56 -3.53 -6.87
CA ALA A 200 16.65 -4.58 -7.86
C ALA A 200 16.64 -5.98 -7.24
N ASP A 201 17.18 -6.14 -6.04
CA ASP A 201 17.14 -7.41 -5.33
C ASP A 201 15.75 -7.69 -4.71
N ALA A 202 15.08 -6.65 -4.20
CA ALA A 202 13.70 -6.71 -3.74
C ALA A 202 12.75 -7.16 -4.87
N GLU A 203 12.88 -6.61 -6.09
CA GLU A 203 12.10 -7.04 -7.26
C GLU A 203 12.24 -8.54 -7.48
N LYS A 204 13.48 -9.03 -7.47
CA LYS A 204 13.78 -10.45 -7.70
C LYS A 204 13.21 -11.31 -6.58
N ALA A 205 13.34 -10.91 -5.31
CA ALA A 205 12.78 -11.63 -4.18
C ALA A 205 11.26 -11.77 -4.28
N PHE A 206 10.56 -10.65 -4.54
CA PHE A 206 9.10 -10.62 -4.68
C PHE A 206 8.63 -11.50 -5.84
N VAL A 207 9.24 -11.35 -7.02
CA VAL A 207 8.84 -12.11 -8.20
C VAL A 207 9.21 -13.59 -8.05
N HIS A 208 10.41 -13.90 -7.53
CA HIS A 208 10.85 -15.27 -7.36
C HIS A 208 9.97 -16.03 -6.38
N LEU A 209 9.64 -15.44 -5.22
CA LEU A 209 8.85 -16.12 -4.19
C LEU A 209 7.36 -16.07 -4.47
N LEU A 210 6.80 -14.92 -4.85
CA LEU A 210 5.34 -14.77 -4.97
C LEU A 210 4.80 -15.20 -6.34
N LYS A 211 5.64 -15.20 -7.39
CA LYS A 211 5.26 -15.58 -8.76
C LYS A 211 4.01 -14.84 -9.29
N PRO A 212 3.99 -13.49 -9.34
CA PRO A 212 2.86 -12.76 -9.93
C PRO A 212 2.65 -13.14 -11.41
N GLU A 213 1.39 -13.16 -11.84
CA GLU A 213 1.00 -13.70 -13.15
C GLU A 213 1.56 -12.90 -14.34
N TYR A 214 1.63 -11.57 -14.22
CA TYR A 214 2.02 -10.71 -15.33
C TYR A 214 3.53 -10.41 -15.38
N ASN A 215 4.32 -10.96 -14.46
CA ASN A 215 5.78 -10.92 -14.54
C ASN A 215 6.30 -11.95 -15.54
N VAL A 216 6.83 -11.50 -16.68
CA VAL A 216 7.40 -12.42 -17.70
C VAL A 216 8.73 -13.03 -17.22
N VAL A 217 9.59 -12.22 -16.59
CA VAL A 217 10.86 -12.68 -16.01
C VAL A 217 10.59 -13.20 -14.61
N GLN A 218 11.03 -14.42 -14.30
CA GLN A 218 10.70 -15.15 -13.06
C GLN A 218 11.89 -15.35 -12.11
N PHE A 219 13.08 -14.84 -12.50
CA PHE A 219 14.35 -14.90 -11.75
C PHE A 219 14.64 -16.27 -11.15
N VAL A 220 14.70 -17.31 -11.99
CA VAL A 220 14.85 -18.72 -11.55
C VAL A 220 16.13 -18.97 -10.74
N ASP A 221 17.20 -18.22 -11.01
CA ASP A 221 18.51 -18.37 -10.36
C ASP A 221 18.69 -17.47 -9.11
N TYR A 222 17.66 -16.71 -8.71
CA TYR A 222 17.71 -15.89 -7.49
C TYR A 222 18.01 -16.78 -6.26
N PRO A 223 18.97 -16.41 -5.38
CA PRO A 223 19.47 -15.07 -5.12
C PRO A 223 20.66 -14.61 -5.98
N ARG A 224 21.20 -15.48 -6.85
CA ARG A 224 22.37 -15.14 -7.68
C ARG A 224 22.01 -14.09 -8.71
N SER A 225 22.62 -12.91 -8.60
CA SER A 225 22.41 -11.81 -9.52
C SER A 225 23.61 -10.87 -9.61
N SER A 226 23.75 -10.17 -10.75
CA SER A 226 24.83 -9.21 -10.99
C SER A 226 24.48 -7.78 -10.58
N ASP A 227 23.19 -7.46 -10.48
CA ASP A 227 22.65 -6.13 -10.18
C ASP A 227 21.87 -6.09 -8.84
N GLY A 228 21.99 -7.12 -8.01
CA GLY A 228 21.37 -7.23 -6.67
C GLY A 228 22.39 -7.32 -5.53
N LEU A 229 21.99 -7.94 -4.42
CA LEU A 229 22.77 -7.98 -3.18
C LEU A 229 23.64 -9.22 -3.01
N TYR A 230 23.66 -10.13 -3.99
CA TYR A 230 24.38 -11.40 -3.92
C TYR A 230 25.86 -11.26 -3.55
N ASN A 231 26.53 -10.23 -4.10
CA ASN A 231 27.95 -9.96 -3.83
C ASN A 231 28.19 -8.93 -2.70
N ALA A 232 27.14 -8.49 -2.01
CA ALA A 232 27.22 -7.45 -0.98
C ALA A 232 27.63 -7.98 0.40
N ASN A 233 28.06 -9.25 0.49
CA ASN A 233 28.62 -9.90 1.69
C ASN A 233 27.69 -9.94 2.92
N TYR A 234 26.36 -9.83 2.72
CA TYR A 234 25.38 -10.02 3.79
C TYR A 234 25.23 -11.50 4.14
N GLN A 235 25.25 -11.82 5.44
CA GLN A 235 25.01 -13.19 5.91
C GLN A 235 23.54 -13.60 5.77
N ILE A 236 22.65 -12.69 6.17
CA ILE A 236 21.19 -12.83 6.11
C ILE A 236 20.60 -11.44 5.87
N TYR A 237 19.61 -11.35 5.01
CA TYR A 237 18.79 -10.14 4.83
C TYR A 237 17.37 -10.54 4.42
N GLY A 238 16.45 -9.58 4.42
CA GLY A 238 15.12 -9.83 3.90
C GLY A 238 14.34 -8.57 3.65
N PHE A 239 13.24 -8.74 2.92
CA PHE A 239 12.32 -7.67 2.56
C PHE A 239 10.95 -7.93 3.17
N TYR A 240 10.32 -6.89 3.70
CA TYR A 240 8.95 -6.94 4.19
C TYR A 240 8.22 -5.65 3.80
N VAL A 241 6.90 -5.69 3.83
CA VAL A 241 6.07 -4.50 3.58
C VAL A 241 5.71 -3.89 4.93
N GLU A 242 6.18 -2.66 5.17
CA GLU A 242 5.92 -1.88 6.40
C GLU A 242 4.53 -1.23 6.41
N GLU A 243 3.53 -1.95 5.91
CA GLU A 243 2.13 -1.52 5.92
C GLU A 243 1.26 -2.73 6.22
N ASN A 244 0.11 -2.50 6.86
CA ASN A 244 -0.86 -3.55 7.19
C ASN A 244 -1.70 -4.00 5.98
N LEU A 245 -1.02 -4.22 4.85
CA LEU A 245 -1.57 -4.70 3.58
C LEU A 245 -1.26 -6.19 3.39
N THR A 246 -2.09 -6.88 2.62
CA THR A 246 -1.86 -8.28 2.26
C THR A 246 -1.86 -8.44 0.75
N PHE A 247 -0.84 -9.08 0.21
CA PHE A 247 -0.71 -9.37 -1.22
C PHE A 247 -0.81 -10.87 -1.46
N LYS A 248 -1.71 -11.27 -2.35
CA LYS A 248 -1.98 -12.67 -2.69
C LYS A 248 -1.60 -12.96 -4.13
N THR A 249 -1.03 -14.12 -4.37
CA THR A 249 -0.95 -14.71 -5.71
C THR A 249 -1.61 -16.08 -5.66
N GLY A 250 -1.73 -16.75 -6.80
CA GLY A 250 -2.22 -18.14 -6.83
C GLY A 250 -1.37 -19.13 -6.03
N LYS A 251 -0.17 -18.75 -5.57
CA LYS A 251 0.76 -19.63 -4.85
C LYS A 251 1.00 -19.22 -3.41
N HIS A 252 1.12 -17.91 -3.14
CA HIS A 252 1.59 -17.42 -1.85
C HIS A 252 0.80 -16.20 -1.40
N THR A 253 0.85 -15.94 -0.09
CA THR A 253 0.31 -14.73 0.52
C THR A 253 1.42 -14.07 1.32
N LEU A 254 1.67 -12.79 1.05
CA LEU A 254 2.58 -11.92 1.77
C LEU A 254 1.77 -10.94 2.63
N ARG A 255 1.87 -11.10 3.94
CA ARG A 255 1.26 -10.22 4.94
C ARG A 255 2.27 -9.17 5.40
N GLY A 256 1.98 -7.90 5.16
CA GLY A 256 2.74 -6.78 5.71
C GLY A 256 2.33 -6.43 7.14
N CYS A 257 3.22 -5.71 7.82
CA CYS A 257 3.00 -5.11 9.12
C CYS A 257 4.04 -4.01 9.35
N SER A 258 3.65 -2.95 10.09
CA SER A 258 4.59 -1.92 10.54
C SER A 258 5.68 -2.46 11.48
N ASP A 259 5.42 -3.57 12.17
CA ASP A 259 6.42 -4.29 12.93
C ASP A 259 6.90 -5.52 12.15
N TYR A 260 8.17 -5.52 11.73
CA TYR A 260 8.78 -6.61 10.98
C TYR A 260 8.70 -7.97 11.68
N ARG A 261 8.54 -8.01 13.01
CA ARG A 261 8.38 -9.25 13.78
C ARG A 261 7.04 -9.93 13.50
N HIS A 262 6.04 -9.14 13.13
CA HIS A 262 4.69 -9.58 12.80
C HIS A 262 4.38 -9.50 11.29
N ALA A 263 5.39 -9.19 10.47
CA ALA A 263 5.31 -9.25 9.01
C ALA A 263 5.84 -10.58 8.48
N ASP A 264 5.32 -10.99 7.33
CA ASP A 264 5.99 -11.98 6.50
C ASP A 264 7.26 -11.36 5.88
N ILE A 265 8.33 -12.14 5.82
CA ILE A 265 9.63 -11.69 5.29
C ILE A 265 10.06 -12.57 4.12
N LEU A 266 10.41 -11.93 3.02
CA LEU A 266 11.14 -12.54 1.91
C LEU A 266 12.62 -12.61 2.33
N GLU A 267 13.03 -13.73 2.90
CA GLU A 267 14.33 -13.90 3.54
C GLU A 267 15.34 -14.55 2.58
N VAL A 268 16.57 -14.04 2.60
CA VAL A 268 17.71 -14.57 1.88
C VAL A 268 18.83 -14.91 2.86
N LYS A 269 19.37 -16.12 2.74
CA LYS A 269 20.51 -16.63 3.51
C LYS A 269 21.44 -17.42 2.60
N GLY A 270 22.55 -16.81 2.21
CA GLY A 270 23.45 -17.36 1.18
C GLY A 270 22.68 -17.61 -0.13
N ASP A 271 22.71 -18.85 -0.61
CA ASP A 271 21.97 -19.28 -1.81
C ASP A 271 20.50 -19.67 -1.55
N THR A 272 20.02 -19.59 -0.30
CA THR A 272 18.66 -20.01 0.06
C THR A 272 17.73 -18.80 0.15
N VAL A 273 16.54 -18.93 -0.45
CA VAL A 273 15.48 -17.92 -0.45
C VAL A 273 14.20 -18.56 0.06
N ARG A 274 13.52 -17.91 0.99
CA ARG A 274 12.25 -18.42 1.54
C ARG A 274 11.31 -17.29 1.96
N LEU A 275 10.01 -17.58 1.89
CA LEU A 275 8.99 -16.75 2.54
C LEU A 275 8.85 -17.18 4.00
N ARG A 276 9.44 -16.43 4.92
CA ARG A 276 9.26 -16.61 6.37
C ARG A 276 7.92 -16.01 6.76
N LYS A 277 7.03 -16.81 7.33
CA LYS A 277 5.73 -16.34 7.80
C LYS A 277 5.86 -15.62 9.14
N ALA A 278 5.01 -14.62 9.36
CA ALA A 278 4.82 -14.01 10.67
C ALA A 278 4.43 -15.08 11.70
N VAL A 279 4.90 -14.93 12.93
CA VAL A 279 4.44 -15.75 14.06
C VAL A 279 3.21 -15.05 14.64
N ASP A 280 2.10 -15.80 14.77
CA ASP A 280 0.85 -15.32 15.36
C ASP A 280 1.01 -15.03 16.87
#